data_AF-A0A178LKP4-F1
#
_entry.id   AF-A0A178LKP4-F1
#
_cell.length_a   1.000
_cell.length_b   1.000
_cell.length_c   1.000
_cell.angle_alpha   90.00
_cell.angle_beta   90.00
_cell.angle_gamma   90.00
#
_symmetry.space_group_name_H-M   'P 1'
#
loop_
_entity.id
_entity.type
_entity.pdbx_description
1 polymer ?
#
loop_
_entity_poly.entity_id
_entity_poly.type
_entity_poly.pdbx_seq_one_letter_code
_entity_poly.pdbx_strand_id
1 'polypeptide(L)'
;MTSLSAGCPYVLKAAEFLADIGLTVLWRPGASGFIDHIEVVAGALHLDPRCSISALLHEAGHLALVPTPYRAMLSGDVHRAIGKVFHDPSVSELPPDHPTLRALLQASDPEATAWAWAAGRHLGVPDELIILDGEYSGGGRDIRLALAARRYIGIHGLMHAGFCVVRATPYRPLPTYPDLAFWLQP
;
A
#
# COMPACT_ATOMS: atom_id res chain seq x y z
N MET A 1 20.08 15.03 -18.13
CA MET A 1 18.67 14.98 -18.54
C MET A 1 18.51 13.77 -19.45
N THR A 2 18.32 12.61 -18.84
CA THR A 2 18.22 11.33 -19.56
C THR A 2 16.73 11.04 -19.75
N SER A 3 16.33 10.96 -21.02
CA SER A 3 14.96 10.71 -21.48
C SER A 3 14.42 9.39 -20.92
N LEU A 4 13.53 9.47 -19.91
CA LEU A 4 12.69 8.35 -19.48
C LEU A 4 11.49 8.27 -20.43
N SER A 5 11.66 7.62 -21.58
CA SER A 5 10.54 7.32 -22.50
C SER A 5 10.63 5.88 -23.02
N ALA A 6 10.56 4.94 -22.08
CA ALA A 6 9.98 3.62 -22.22
C ALA A 6 9.50 3.26 -20.82
N GLY A 7 8.20 3.00 -20.65
CA GLY A 7 7.57 2.84 -19.33
C GLY A 7 8.36 1.91 -18.41
N CYS A 8 8.45 2.24 -17.12
CA CYS A 8 9.13 1.40 -16.15
C CYS A 8 8.51 -0.01 -16.19
N PRO A 9 9.28 -1.08 -16.51
CA PRO A 9 8.71 -2.41 -16.74
C PRO A 9 8.02 -2.98 -15.50
N TYR A 10 8.36 -2.48 -14.32
CA TYR A 10 7.75 -2.86 -13.06
C TYR A 10 6.33 -2.32 -12.89
N VAL A 11 5.97 -1.21 -13.56
CA VAL A 11 4.62 -0.63 -13.45
C VAL A 11 3.58 -1.57 -14.08
N LEU A 12 3.86 -2.14 -15.25
CA LEU A 12 2.96 -3.12 -15.88
C LEU A 12 2.81 -4.36 -14.99
N LYS A 13 3.92 -4.92 -14.51
CA LYS A 13 3.91 -6.07 -13.60
C LYS A 13 3.13 -5.79 -12.31
N ALA A 14 3.31 -4.60 -11.74
CA ALA A 14 2.57 -4.19 -10.55
C ALA A 14 1.08 -4.03 -10.87
N ALA A 15 0.71 -3.37 -11.96
CA ALA A 15 -0.70 -3.21 -12.35
C ALA A 15 -1.41 -4.57 -12.55
N GLU A 16 -0.75 -5.53 -13.19
CA GLU A 16 -1.25 -6.90 -13.35
C GLU A 16 -1.41 -7.60 -12.00
N PHE A 17 -0.37 -7.59 -11.16
CA PHE A 17 -0.43 -8.16 -9.82
C PHE A 17 -1.54 -7.55 -8.96
N LEU A 18 -1.69 -6.22 -9.00
CA LEU A 18 -2.72 -5.50 -8.24
C LEU A 18 -4.13 -5.89 -8.71
N ALA A 19 -4.32 -6.06 -10.02
CA ALA A 19 -5.56 -6.58 -10.57
C ALA A 19 -5.83 -8.02 -10.13
N ASP A 20 -4.80 -8.88 -10.16
CA ASP A 20 -4.89 -10.29 -9.78
C ASP A 20 -5.26 -10.49 -8.30
N ILE A 21 -4.74 -9.64 -7.40
CA ILE A 21 -5.12 -9.69 -5.97
C ILE A 21 -6.51 -9.09 -5.69
N GLY A 22 -7.14 -8.45 -6.68
CA GLY A 22 -8.53 -7.97 -6.61
C GLY A 22 -8.70 -6.45 -6.49
N LEU A 23 -7.67 -5.63 -6.77
CA LEU A 23 -7.86 -4.19 -6.92
C LEU A 23 -8.35 -3.84 -8.33
N THR A 24 -9.21 -2.83 -8.44
CA THR A 24 -9.60 -2.29 -9.74
C THR A 24 -8.49 -1.38 -10.25
N VAL A 25 -7.80 -1.79 -11.31
CA VAL A 25 -6.74 -1.00 -11.95
C VAL A 25 -7.15 -0.63 -13.37
N LEU A 26 -7.15 0.66 -13.70
CA LEU A 26 -7.60 1.18 -14.98
C LEU A 26 -6.54 2.10 -15.59
N TRP A 27 -6.14 1.82 -16.83
CA TRP A 27 -5.29 2.72 -17.59
C TRP A 27 -6.09 3.92 -18.09
N ARG A 28 -5.73 5.12 -17.63
CA ARG A 28 -6.38 6.39 -17.95
C ARG A 28 -5.31 7.41 -18.28
N PRO A 29 -4.92 7.57 -19.56
CA PRO A 29 -3.98 8.60 -19.97
C PRO A 29 -4.45 9.98 -19.50
N GLY A 30 -3.58 10.71 -18.82
CA GLY A 30 -3.89 11.99 -18.17
C GLY A 30 -4.39 11.90 -16.74
N ALA A 31 -4.57 10.71 -16.16
CA ALA A 31 -4.92 10.57 -14.74
C ALA A 31 -3.88 11.25 -13.86
N SER A 32 -4.35 12.08 -12.93
CA SER A 32 -3.52 12.76 -11.95
C SER A 32 -4.42 13.23 -10.81
N GLY A 33 -4.12 12.81 -9.58
CA GLY A 33 -4.90 13.11 -8.41
C GLY A 33 -4.06 13.85 -7.37
N PHE A 34 -4.07 13.32 -6.14
CA PHE A 34 -3.20 13.82 -5.07
C PHE A 34 -1.71 13.59 -5.38
N ILE A 35 -1.40 12.46 -6.01
CA ILE A 35 -0.08 12.14 -6.52
C ILE A 35 -0.08 12.29 -8.05
N ASP A 36 1.01 12.82 -8.61
CA ASP A 36 1.17 12.95 -10.04
C ASP A 36 1.01 11.58 -10.73
N HIS A 37 0.27 11.56 -11.84
CA HIS A 37 0.09 10.40 -12.72
C HIS A 37 -0.74 9.24 -12.15
N ILE A 38 -1.28 9.37 -10.94
CA ILE A 38 -2.17 8.38 -10.31
C ILE A 38 -3.38 9.10 -9.72
N GLU A 39 -4.56 8.58 -9.98
CA GLU A 39 -5.80 9.05 -9.35
C GLU A 39 -6.54 7.87 -8.73
N VAL A 40 -6.92 8.01 -7.45
CA VAL A 40 -7.78 7.03 -6.79
C VAL A 40 -9.22 7.50 -6.91
N VAL A 41 -10.09 6.68 -7.50
CA VAL A 41 -11.52 6.99 -7.69
C VAL A 41 -12.36 5.80 -7.23
N ALA A 42 -13.16 6.02 -6.19
CA ALA A 42 -14.01 5.00 -5.57
C ALA A 42 -13.29 3.65 -5.34
N GLY A 43 -12.07 3.69 -4.79
CA GLY A 43 -11.24 2.51 -4.54
C GLY A 43 -10.56 1.89 -5.77
N ALA A 44 -10.71 2.50 -6.95
CA ALA A 44 -9.98 2.11 -8.17
C ALA A 44 -8.73 2.96 -8.37
N LEU A 45 -7.65 2.34 -8.88
CA LEU A 45 -6.42 3.00 -9.30
C LEU A 45 -6.50 3.37 -10.77
N HIS A 46 -6.62 4.65 -11.08
CA HIS A 46 -6.48 5.18 -12.44
C HIS A 46 -5.01 5.56 -12.69
N LEU A 47 -4.40 4.93 -13.69
CA LEU A 47 -2.97 5.05 -13.98
C LEU A 47 -2.73 5.78 -15.29
N ASP A 48 -1.91 6.83 -15.25
CA ASP A 48 -1.27 7.36 -16.44
C ASP A 48 -0.02 6.52 -16.77
N PRO A 49 0.32 6.28 -18.05
CA PRO A 49 1.53 5.53 -18.45
C PRO A 49 2.86 6.06 -17.89
N ARG A 50 2.89 7.30 -17.39
CA ARG A 50 4.06 7.94 -16.77
C ARG A 50 4.14 7.74 -15.26
N CYS A 51 3.20 7.02 -14.64
CA CYS A 51 3.20 6.83 -13.19
C CYS A 51 4.48 6.15 -12.70
N SER A 52 4.91 6.56 -11.50
CA SER A 52 6.05 5.98 -10.82
C SER A 52 5.67 4.64 -10.19
N ILE A 53 6.57 3.65 -10.26
CA ILE A 53 6.38 2.38 -9.54
C ILE A 53 6.35 2.58 -8.03
N SER A 54 7.15 3.51 -7.48
CA SER A 54 7.14 3.86 -6.05
C SER A 54 5.76 4.36 -5.63
N ALA A 55 5.25 5.38 -6.32
CA ALA A 55 3.94 5.97 -6.06
C ALA A 55 2.81 4.95 -6.23
N LEU A 56 2.86 4.11 -7.27
CA LEU A 56 1.86 3.07 -7.52
C LEU A 56 1.77 2.08 -6.35
N LEU A 57 2.90 1.56 -5.88
CA LEU A 57 2.91 0.61 -4.78
C LEU A 57 2.46 1.26 -3.46
N HIS A 58 2.81 2.54 -3.24
CA HIS A 58 2.38 3.29 -2.06
C HIS A 58 0.86 3.50 -2.02
N GLU A 59 0.27 4.03 -3.09
CA GLU A 59 -1.17 4.24 -3.20
C GLU A 59 -1.96 2.92 -3.14
N ALA A 60 -1.44 1.87 -3.78
CA ALA A 60 -2.00 0.54 -3.67
C ALA A 60 -1.96 0.00 -2.23
N GLY A 61 -0.90 0.31 -1.48
CA GLY A 61 -0.79 -0.01 -0.06
C GLY A 61 -1.92 0.59 0.77
N HIS A 62 -2.29 1.84 0.54
CA HIS A 62 -3.45 2.44 1.22
C HIS A 62 -4.75 1.69 0.93
N LEU A 63 -5.01 1.33 -0.33
CA LEU A 63 -6.19 0.55 -0.70
C LEU A 63 -6.16 -0.85 -0.09
N ALA A 64 -4.99 -1.48 -0.05
CA ALA A 64 -4.80 -2.84 0.43
C ALA A 64 -5.10 -2.99 1.93
N LEU A 65 -4.81 -1.97 2.72
CA LEU A 65 -4.97 -2.00 4.18
C LEU A 65 -6.40 -1.72 4.64
N VAL A 66 -7.19 -1.06 3.80
CA VAL A 66 -8.60 -0.79 4.09
C VAL A 66 -9.42 -2.06 3.81
N PRO A 67 -10.25 -2.52 4.78
CA PRO A 67 -11.11 -3.68 4.58
C PRO A 67 -12.02 -3.51 3.35
N THR A 68 -12.27 -4.60 2.63
CA THR A 68 -12.95 -4.57 1.32
C THR A 68 -14.27 -3.79 1.29
N PRO A 69 -15.16 -3.89 2.30
CA PRO A 69 -16.44 -3.15 2.29
C PRO A 69 -16.29 -1.62 2.20
N TYR A 70 -15.16 -1.07 2.66
CA TYR A 70 -14.93 0.37 2.76
C TYR A 70 -13.99 0.92 1.70
N ARG A 71 -13.30 0.06 0.95
CA ARG A 71 -12.30 0.47 -0.05
C ARG A 71 -12.88 1.40 -1.11
N ALA A 72 -14.15 1.19 -1.50
CA ALA A 72 -14.85 2.03 -2.46
C ALA A 72 -15.11 3.47 -1.97
N MET A 73 -14.95 3.75 -0.67
CA MET A 73 -15.06 5.10 -0.11
C MET A 73 -13.80 5.96 -0.34
N LEU A 74 -12.70 5.35 -0.79
CA LEU A 74 -11.43 6.03 -0.98
C LEU A 74 -11.40 6.74 -2.34
N SER A 75 -11.12 8.04 -2.32
CA SER A 75 -10.93 8.85 -3.53
C SER A 75 -10.04 10.05 -3.23
N GLY A 76 -9.23 10.45 -4.21
CA GLY A 76 -8.28 11.56 -4.07
C GLY A 76 -7.18 11.26 -3.06
N ASP A 77 -7.02 12.13 -2.06
CA ASP A 77 -6.10 11.94 -0.94
C ASP A 77 -6.60 10.76 -0.06
N VAL A 78 -6.00 9.58 -0.28
CA VAL A 78 -6.41 8.33 0.36
C VAL A 78 -6.22 8.35 1.87
N HIS A 79 -5.15 8.97 2.36
CA HIS A 79 -4.91 9.14 3.80
C HIS A 79 -6.09 9.87 4.45
N ARG A 80 -6.51 11.00 3.86
CA ARG A 80 -7.69 11.74 4.34
C ARG A 80 -9.00 10.99 4.13
N ALA A 81 -9.12 10.21 3.05
CA ALA A 81 -10.32 9.46 2.76
C ALA A 81 -10.56 8.33 3.77
N ILE A 82 -9.51 7.70 4.31
CA ILE A 82 -9.62 6.71 5.40
C ILE A 82 -10.30 7.33 6.63
N GLY A 83 -9.97 8.58 6.96
CA GLY A 83 -10.63 9.34 8.03
C GLY A 83 -12.16 9.39 7.88
N LYS A 84 -12.67 9.45 6.65
CA LYS A 84 -14.12 9.48 6.37
C LYS A 84 -14.80 8.14 6.64
N VAL A 85 -14.07 7.02 6.52
CA VAL A 85 -14.60 5.67 6.79
C VAL A 85 -15.04 5.55 8.26
N PHE A 86 -14.34 6.20 9.19
CA PHE A 86 -14.72 6.21 10.61
C PHE A 86 -16.05 6.93 10.89
N HIS A 87 -16.58 7.71 9.95
CA HIS A 87 -17.89 8.35 10.08
C HIS A 87 -19.03 7.52 9.48
N ASP A 88 -18.74 6.40 8.81
CA ASP A 88 -19.77 5.49 8.35
C ASP A 88 -20.50 4.85 9.55
N PRO A 89 -21.85 4.79 9.56
CA PRO A 89 -22.58 4.16 10.66
C PRO A 89 -22.16 2.70 10.92
N SER A 90 -21.82 1.94 9.87
CA SER A 90 -21.37 0.55 10.00
C SER A 90 -19.98 0.42 10.65
N VAL A 91 -19.25 1.53 10.82
CA VAL A 91 -17.95 1.58 11.51
C VAL A 91 -18.06 2.29 12.86
N SER A 92 -18.72 3.45 12.90
CA SER A 92 -18.80 4.30 14.11
C SER A 92 -19.60 3.67 15.25
N GLU A 93 -20.50 2.73 14.95
CA GLU A 93 -21.27 1.97 15.94
C GLU A 93 -20.61 0.66 16.37
N LEU A 94 -19.45 0.30 15.78
CA LEU A 94 -18.75 -0.92 16.17
C LEU A 94 -18.23 -0.83 17.60
N PRO A 95 -18.23 -1.94 18.36
CA PRO A 95 -17.65 -1.96 19.68
C PRO A 95 -16.15 -1.65 19.63
N PRO A 96 -15.58 -1.08 20.70
CA PRO A 96 -14.13 -0.98 20.84
C PRO A 96 -13.46 -2.34 20.60
N ASP A 97 -12.29 -2.33 19.95
CA ASP A 97 -11.52 -3.54 19.57
C ASP A 97 -12.16 -4.46 18.52
N HIS A 98 -13.25 -4.04 17.85
CA HIS A 98 -13.78 -4.77 16.70
C HIS A 98 -12.69 -4.98 15.62
N PRO A 99 -12.58 -6.17 14.99
CA PRO A 99 -11.53 -6.46 14.00
C PRO A 99 -11.44 -5.43 12.87
N THR A 100 -12.58 -4.99 12.33
CA THR A 100 -12.66 -3.91 11.33
C THR A 100 -12.07 -2.59 11.83
N LEU A 101 -12.42 -2.20 13.07
CA LEU A 101 -11.94 -0.96 13.65
C LEU A 101 -10.42 -1.01 13.86
N ARG A 102 -9.89 -2.14 14.33
CA ARG A 102 -8.44 -2.38 14.41
C ARG A 102 -7.78 -2.26 13.05
N ALA A 103 -8.32 -2.89 12.02
CA ALA A 103 -7.76 -2.83 10.67
C ALA A 103 -7.69 -1.39 10.15
N LEU A 104 -8.78 -0.63 10.29
CA LEU A 104 -8.83 0.78 9.88
C LEU A 104 -7.86 1.66 10.67
N LEU A 105 -7.71 1.45 11.98
CA LEU A 105 -6.74 2.19 12.81
C LEU A 105 -5.28 1.91 12.44
N GLN A 106 -5.00 0.77 11.79
CA GLN A 106 -3.68 0.40 11.30
C GLN A 106 -3.50 0.73 9.80
N ALA A 107 -4.49 1.32 9.14
CA ALA A 107 -4.39 1.70 7.73
C ALA A 107 -3.80 3.12 7.59
N SER A 108 -2.50 3.27 7.87
CA SER A 108 -1.81 4.57 7.82
C SER A 108 -0.55 4.56 6.94
N ASP A 109 0.10 5.71 6.75
CA ASP A 109 1.22 5.87 5.81
C ASP A 109 2.41 4.92 6.10
N PRO A 110 2.82 4.70 7.37
CA PRO A 110 3.81 3.68 7.66
C PRO A 110 3.41 2.27 7.22
N GLU A 111 2.19 1.82 7.48
CA GLU A 111 1.75 0.49 7.04
C GLU A 111 1.68 0.41 5.51
N ALA A 112 1.20 1.46 4.84
CA ALA A 112 1.17 1.52 3.38
C ALA A 112 2.59 1.44 2.79
N THR A 113 3.55 2.12 3.42
CA THR A 113 4.98 2.05 3.07
C THR A 113 5.55 0.64 3.28
N ALA A 114 5.22 -0.01 4.39
CA ALA A 114 5.66 -1.38 4.67
C ALA A 114 5.04 -2.39 3.71
N TRP A 115 3.78 -2.19 3.31
CA TRP A 115 3.10 -3.01 2.32
C TRP A 115 3.71 -2.81 0.92
N ALA A 116 3.96 -1.56 0.53
CA ALA A 116 4.59 -1.22 -0.75
C ALA A 116 5.97 -1.87 -0.89
N TRP A 117 6.77 -1.86 0.20
CA TRP A 117 8.04 -2.58 0.26
C TRP A 117 7.88 -4.09 0.04
N ALA A 118 6.94 -4.72 0.75
CA ALA A 118 6.68 -6.14 0.61
C ALA A 118 6.25 -6.53 -0.81
N ALA A 119 5.31 -5.77 -1.39
CA ALA A 119 4.82 -5.99 -2.75
C ALA A 119 5.93 -5.76 -3.79
N GLY A 120 6.71 -4.68 -3.65
CA GLY A 120 7.85 -4.41 -4.54
C GLY A 120 8.90 -5.52 -4.51
N ARG A 121 9.24 -6.02 -3.31
CA ARG A 121 10.15 -7.16 -3.13
C ARG A 121 9.60 -8.45 -3.75
N HIS A 122 8.30 -8.71 -3.58
CA HIS A 122 7.61 -9.86 -4.20
C HIS A 122 7.67 -9.81 -5.73
N LEU A 123 7.55 -8.61 -6.31
CA LEU A 123 7.62 -8.37 -7.76
C LEU A 123 9.04 -8.29 -8.31
N GLY A 124 10.07 -8.37 -7.46
CA GLY A 124 11.48 -8.24 -7.85
C GLY A 124 11.87 -6.84 -8.29
N VAL A 125 11.16 -5.81 -7.81
CA VAL A 125 11.52 -4.40 -8.04
C VAL A 125 12.79 -4.09 -7.24
N PRO A 126 13.81 -3.43 -7.83
CA PRO A 126 14.98 -2.94 -7.09
C PRO A 126 14.55 -2.05 -5.93
N ASP A 127 15.16 -2.25 -4.77
CA ASP A 127 14.79 -1.59 -3.52
C ASP A 127 14.74 -0.05 -3.68
N GLU A 128 15.68 0.56 -4.41
CA GLU A 128 15.76 2.00 -4.67
C GLU A 128 14.66 2.53 -5.61
N LEU A 129 13.95 1.64 -6.31
CA LEU A 129 12.78 1.99 -7.11
C LEU A 129 11.47 1.78 -6.35
N ILE A 130 11.46 0.96 -5.30
CA ILE A 130 10.29 0.80 -4.42
C ILE A 130 10.10 2.05 -3.56
N ILE A 131 11.19 2.60 -3.04
CA ILE A 131 11.23 3.86 -2.29
C ILE A 131 12.44 4.65 -2.77
N LEU A 132 12.23 5.85 -3.29
CA LEU A 132 13.30 6.70 -3.85
C LEU A 132 14.07 7.43 -2.73
N ASP A 133 15.33 7.79 -2.96
CA ASP A 133 16.15 8.51 -1.97
C ASP A 133 15.55 9.85 -1.53
N GLY A 134 14.97 10.59 -2.46
CA GLY A 134 14.40 11.92 -2.20
C GLY A 134 13.03 11.90 -1.52
N GLU A 135 12.37 10.75 -1.42
CA GLU A 135 11.07 10.63 -0.77
C GLU A 135 11.21 10.79 0.76
N TYR A 136 10.06 11.01 1.42
CA TYR A 136 9.99 11.20 2.88
C TYR A 136 10.96 12.29 3.37
N SER A 137 10.93 13.44 2.70
CA SER A 137 11.82 14.58 2.99
C SER A 137 13.31 14.23 2.92
N GLY A 138 13.70 13.34 1.99
CA GLY A 138 15.07 12.85 1.83
C GLY A 138 15.45 11.67 2.73
N GLY A 139 14.49 11.12 3.47
CA GLY A 139 14.69 9.97 4.37
C GLY A 139 14.52 8.60 3.72
N GLY A 140 14.25 8.52 2.42
CA GLY A 140 13.91 7.27 1.73
C GLY A 140 14.94 6.16 1.92
N ARG A 141 16.24 6.47 1.87
CA ARG A 141 17.32 5.50 2.12
C ARG A 141 17.25 4.88 3.52
N ASP A 142 17.00 5.70 4.54
CA ASP A 142 16.94 5.24 5.93
C ASP A 142 15.69 4.38 6.16
N ILE A 143 14.58 4.72 5.50
CA ILE A 143 13.36 3.91 5.51
C ILE A 143 13.61 2.54 4.88
N ARG A 144 14.27 2.48 3.71
CA ARG A 144 14.65 1.19 3.09
C ARG A 144 15.54 0.36 4.00
N LEU A 145 16.53 0.98 4.65
CA LEU A 145 17.38 0.30 5.63
C LEU A 145 16.55 -0.29 6.79
N ALA A 146 15.61 0.48 7.33
CA ALA A 146 14.73 0.02 8.41
C ALA A 146 13.79 -1.12 7.97
N LEU A 147 13.26 -1.07 6.75
CA LEU A 147 12.41 -2.10 6.16
C LEU A 147 13.19 -3.40 5.91
N ALA A 148 14.37 -3.31 5.30
CA ALA A 148 15.28 -4.43 5.08
C ALA A 148 15.71 -5.08 6.40
N ALA A 149 15.95 -4.27 7.44
CA ALA A 149 16.27 -4.75 8.79
C ALA A 149 15.05 -5.32 9.54
N ARG A 150 13.83 -5.18 9.01
CA ARG A 150 12.57 -5.58 9.64
C ARG A 150 12.34 -4.86 10.98
N ARG A 151 12.65 -3.56 10.98
CA ARG A 151 12.56 -2.63 12.13
C ARG A 151 11.77 -1.37 11.81
N TYR A 152 11.26 -1.23 10.59
CA TYR A 152 10.38 -0.12 10.24
C TYR A 152 9.03 -0.22 10.96
N ILE A 153 8.53 0.92 11.46
CA ILE A 153 7.40 0.97 12.38
C ILE A 153 6.10 0.39 11.78
N GLY A 154 5.84 0.65 10.50
CA GLY A 154 4.63 0.16 9.81
C GLY A 154 4.54 -1.37 9.71
N ILE A 155 5.62 -2.11 9.93
CA ILE A 155 5.57 -3.58 9.94
C ILE A 155 4.71 -4.08 11.11
N HIS A 156 4.67 -3.33 12.22
CA HIS A 156 3.87 -3.71 13.39
C HIS A 156 2.37 -3.66 13.10
N GLY A 157 1.89 -2.67 12.35
CA GLY A 157 0.49 -2.61 11.93
C GLY A 157 0.11 -3.77 11.01
N LEU A 158 0.95 -4.12 10.04
CA LEU A 158 0.76 -5.32 9.20
C LEU A 158 0.69 -6.61 10.02
N MET A 159 1.57 -6.75 11.02
CA MET A 159 1.57 -7.89 11.94
C MET A 159 0.29 -7.95 12.78
N HIS A 160 -0.19 -6.82 13.28
CA HIS A 160 -1.45 -6.74 14.05
C HIS A 160 -2.68 -7.02 13.18
N ALA A 161 -2.64 -6.59 11.92
CA ALA A 161 -3.67 -6.88 10.92
C ALA A 161 -3.63 -8.33 10.40
N GLY A 162 -2.60 -9.12 10.74
CA GLY A 162 -2.51 -10.55 10.44
C GLY A 162 -1.81 -10.88 9.12
N PHE A 163 -1.17 -9.91 8.47
CA PHE A 163 -0.46 -10.14 7.21
C PHE A 163 0.81 -10.96 7.42
N CYS A 164 1.52 -10.78 8.52
CA CYS A 164 2.83 -11.42 8.75
C CYS A 164 3.19 -11.51 10.23
N VAL A 165 4.34 -12.11 10.52
CA VAL A 165 5.07 -11.94 11.78
C VAL A 165 6.43 -11.28 11.55
N VAL A 166 6.94 -10.56 12.54
CA VAL A 166 8.31 -10.01 12.49
C VAL A 166 9.36 -11.10 12.74
N ARG A 167 9.00 -12.12 13.52
CA ARG A 167 9.84 -13.28 13.84
C ARG A 167 9.01 -14.54 13.80
N ALA A 168 9.54 -15.60 13.20
CA ALA A 168 8.88 -16.90 13.17
C ALA A 168 8.58 -17.40 14.59
N THR A 169 7.38 -17.97 14.77
CA THR A 169 6.90 -18.48 16.06
C THR A 169 5.91 -19.63 15.82
N PRO A 170 5.94 -20.70 16.64
CA PRO A 170 5.01 -21.82 16.50
C PRO A 170 3.56 -21.44 16.83
N TYR A 171 3.33 -20.35 17.59
CA TYR A 171 1.99 -19.95 18.04
C TYR A 171 1.20 -19.13 17.02
N ARG A 172 1.86 -18.64 15.97
CA ARG A 172 1.24 -17.82 14.92
C ARG A 172 1.91 -18.20 13.58
N PRO A 173 1.38 -19.21 12.87
CA PRO A 173 1.98 -19.77 11.66
C PRO A 173 1.72 -18.86 10.44
N LEU A 174 2.21 -17.63 10.51
CA LEU A 174 2.20 -16.66 9.43
C LEU A 174 3.60 -16.52 8.82
N PRO A 175 3.71 -16.08 7.56
CA PRO A 175 5.01 -15.79 6.95
C PRO A 175 5.74 -14.68 7.70
N THR A 176 7.07 -14.70 7.61
CA THR A 176 7.90 -13.66 8.19
C THR A 176 8.05 -12.51 7.20
N TYR A 177 7.79 -11.28 7.64
CA TYR A 177 7.96 -10.09 6.80
C TYR A 177 9.35 -10.09 6.11
N PRO A 178 9.46 -9.74 4.81
CA PRO A 178 8.46 -9.07 3.96
C PRO A 178 7.42 -9.97 3.30
N ASP A 179 7.45 -11.29 3.51
CA ASP A 179 6.42 -12.17 2.95
C ASP A 179 5.09 -11.97 3.70
N LEU A 180 3.99 -11.80 2.96
CA LEU A 180 2.66 -11.56 3.50
C LEU A 180 1.74 -12.76 3.23
N ALA A 181 0.86 -13.08 4.17
CA ALA A 181 -0.08 -14.20 4.11
C ALA A 181 -1.20 -13.95 3.09
N PHE A 182 -1.55 -12.68 2.90
CA PHE A 182 -2.51 -12.17 1.94
C PHE A 182 -2.11 -10.73 1.59
N TRP A 183 -2.66 -10.21 0.50
CA TRP A 183 -2.28 -8.89 -0.02
C TRP A 183 -3.33 -7.82 0.23
N LEU A 184 -4.60 -8.18 0.38
CA LEU A 184 -5.68 -7.25 0.69
C LEU A 184 -6.31 -7.63 2.02
N GLN A 185 -6.59 -6.62 2.86
CA GLN A 185 -7.40 -6.83 4.04
C GLN A 185 -8.82 -7.22 3.60
N PRO A 186 -9.33 -8.40 4.01
CA PRO A 186 -10.64 -8.87 3.61
C PRO A 186 -11.75 -7.92 4.06
#